data_AF-A0A9D7FC43-F1
#
_entry.id   AF-A0A9D7FC43-F1
#
_cell.length_a   1.000
_cell.length_b   1.000
_cell.length_c   1.000
_cell.angle_alpha   90.00
_cell.angle_beta   90.00
_cell.angle_gamma   90.00
#
_symmetry.space_group_name_H-M   'P 1'
#
loop_
_entity.id
_entity.type
_entity.pdbx_description
1 polymer ?
#
loop_
_entity_poly.entity_id
_entity_poly.type
_entity_poly.pdbx_seq_one_letter_code
_entity_poly.pdbx_strand_id
1 'polypeptide(L)'
;MPELTGTPTRAQHGHEDSFFVLRDCRELFQRRLAEIARLSGISSPKVIEAFTSEIGTAHDELASSAQQDGFGQTAGLTASRITLVGNDELDLEIRIADIANRLKSNDRIESWRVQLRYMALLQRPKMAAEDNPLGLEPICRGLWAICRESGNSLDQNLDLLVRLEEDLQARLPDVYTELNGLLESHRVEPAPVQVIHQGSSSGGGGGWVVVGGGAGPVAAFGWRRFGRGGCGRWKFGGRRRTARIKCTRDIAAGHAPAVRCRRHFPCRVSERQRQPRRQCGK
;
A
#
# COMPACT_ATOMS: atom_id res chain seq x y z
N MET A 1 -32.71 -45.95 17.31
CA MET A 1 -31.62 -45.00 17.08
C MET A 1 -31.72 -44.49 15.65
N PRO A 2 -32.27 -43.30 15.38
CA PRO A 2 -32.13 -42.68 14.07
C PRO A 2 -30.97 -41.67 14.11
N GLU A 3 -29.99 -41.86 13.23
CA GLU A 3 -28.96 -40.86 12.92
C GLU A 3 -29.58 -39.68 12.16
N LEU A 4 -29.43 -38.49 12.74
CA LEU A 4 -29.76 -37.21 12.09
C LEU A 4 -28.56 -36.77 11.24
N THR A 5 -28.54 -37.13 9.96
CA THR A 5 -27.64 -36.50 9.00
C THR A 5 -28.15 -35.11 8.67
N GLY A 6 -27.61 -34.10 9.37
CA GLY A 6 -27.83 -32.70 9.05
C GLY A 6 -27.22 -32.37 7.70
N THR A 7 -28.05 -32.00 6.72
CA THR A 7 -27.60 -31.33 5.50
C THR A 7 -26.92 -30.01 5.86
N PRO A 8 -25.64 -29.78 5.50
CA PRO A 8 -25.01 -28.48 5.72
C PRO A 8 -25.76 -27.42 4.91
N THR A 9 -26.39 -26.50 5.65
CA THR A 9 -27.15 -25.36 5.12
C THR A 9 -26.25 -24.51 4.23
N ARG A 10 -26.75 -24.08 3.07
CA ARG A 10 -26.06 -23.23 2.06
C ARG A 10 -25.28 -22.02 2.61
N ALA A 11 -25.62 -21.53 3.80
CA ALA A 11 -24.88 -20.48 4.52
C ALA A 11 -23.51 -20.95 5.07
N GLN A 12 -23.36 -22.22 5.42
CA GLN A 12 -22.09 -22.80 5.90
C GLN A 12 -21.05 -22.88 4.78
N HIS A 13 -21.46 -23.25 3.56
CA HIS A 13 -20.57 -23.27 2.39
C HIS A 13 -19.98 -21.89 2.07
N GLY A 14 -20.77 -20.82 2.15
CA GLY A 14 -20.26 -19.47 1.91
C GLY A 14 -19.25 -18.98 2.97
N HIS A 15 -19.39 -19.44 4.21
CA HIS A 15 -18.45 -19.10 5.29
C HIS A 15 -17.16 -19.93 5.20
N GLU A 16 -17.27 -21.21 4.85
CA GLU A 16 -16.13 -22.09 4.58
C GLU A 16 -15.31 -21.56 3.40
N ASP A 17 -15.97 -21.18 2.29
CA ASP A 17 -15.32 -20.56 1.14
C ASP A 17 -14.60 -19.26 1.54
N SER A 18 -15.23 -18.40 2.35
CA SER A 18 -14.63 -17.14 2.79
C SER A 18 -13.39 -17.36 3.68
N PHE A 19 -13.43 -18.37 4.55
CA PHE A 19 -12.29 -18.74 5.40
C PHE A 19 -11.07 -19.14 4.55
N PHE A 20 -11.27 -19.98 3.53
CA PHE A 20 -10.18 -20.38 2.63
C PHE A 20 -9.63 -19.19 1.84
N VAL A 21 -10.50 -18.32 1.32
CA VAL A 21 -10.06 -17.11 0.60
C VAL A 21 -9.22 -16.20 1.50
N LEU A 22 -9.64 -15.96 2.74
CA LEU A 22 -8.90 -15.12 3.68
C LEU A 22 -7.52 -15.72 3.99
N ARG A 23 -7.44 -17.03 4.22
CA ARG A 23 -6.18 -17.74 4.46
C ARG A 23 -5.26 -17.64 3.25
N ASP A 24 -5.75 -17.95 2.05
CA ASP A 24 -4.93 -17.97 0.84
C ASP A 24 -4.40 -16.55 0.49
N CYS A 25 -5.22 -15.51 0.72
CA CYS A 25 -4.77 -14.12 0.59
C CYS A 25 -3.71 -13.74 1.63
N ARG A 26 -3.89 -14.15 2.89
CA ARG A 26 -2.91 -13.93 3.97
C ARG A 26 -1.57 -14.58 3.64
N GLU A 27 -1.60 -15.84 3.21
CA GLU A 27 -0.40 -16.59 2.83
C GLU A 27 0.33 -15.96 1.65
N LEU A 28 -0.40 -15.53 0.60
CA LEU A 28 0.20 -14.80 -0.51
C LEU A 28 0.86 -13.50 -0.05
N PHE A 29 0.16 -12.72 0.78
CA PHE A 29 0.67 -11.44 1.28
C PHE A 29 1.93 -11.61 2.14
N GLN A 30 1.91 -12.53 3.10
CA GLN A 30 3.07 -12.86 3.93
C GLN A 30 4.25 -13.34 3.08
N ARG A 31 4.02 -14.24 2.11
CA ARG A 31 5.07 -14.76 1.23
C ARG A 31 5.74 -13.64 0.42
N ARG A 32 4.95 -12.78 -0.22
CA ARG A 32 5.49 -11.70 -1.07
C ARG A 32 6.20 -10.63 -0.24
N LEU A 33 5.67 -10.29 0.93
CA LEU A 33 6.35 -9.37 1.84
C LEU A 33 7.66 -9.97 2.36
N ALA A 34 7.70 -11.25 2.69
CA ALA A 34 8.95 -11.92 3.09
C ALA A 34 10.01 -11.89 1.98
N GLU A 35 9.61 -12.06 0.72
CA GLU A 35 10.50 -11.92 -0.44
C GLU A 35 11.05 -10.49 -0.55
N ILE A 36 10.20 -9.48 -0.39
CA ILE A 36 10.63 -8.07 -0.36
C ILE A 36 11.64 -7.83 0.77
N ALA A 37 11.33 -8.27 1.99
CA ALA A 37 12.20 -8.11 3.15
C ALA A 37 13.60 -8.74 2.94
N ARG A 38 13.66 -9.92 2.31
CA ARG A 38 14.94 -10.57 1.95
C ARG A 38 15.73 -9.78 0.93
N LEU A 39 15.07 -9.21 -0.08
CA LEU A 39 15.72 -8.38 -1.10
C LEU A 39 16.33 -7.10 -0.50
N SER A 40 15.72 -6.56 0.55
CA SER A 40 16.24 -5.39 1.28
C SER A 40 17.44 -5.69 2.20
N GLY A 41 17.92 -6.94 2.19
CA GLY A 41 19.12 -7.38 2.90
C GLY A 41 18.86 -8.12 4.22
N ILE A 42 17.60 -8.38 4.58
CA ILE A 42 17.29 -9.13 5.81
C ILE A 42 17.55 -10.63 5.57
N SER A 43 18.65 -11.12 6.13
CA SER A 43 19.08 -12.52 6.00
C SER A 43 18.75 -13.38 7.21
N SER A 44 18.43 -12.79 8.36
CA SER A 44 18.13 -13.52 9.58
C SER A 44 16.76 -14.21 9.50
N PRO A 45 16.68 -15.55 9.61
CA PRO A 45 15.41 -16.27 9.51
C PRO A 45 14.47 -15.87 10.64
N LYS A 46 14.99 -15.62 11.85
CA LYS A 46 14.22 -15.18 13.02
C LYS A 46 13.51 -13.84 12.76
N VAL A 47 14.20 -12.89 12.13
CA VAL A 47 13.65 -11.56 11.82
C VAL A 47 12.57 -11.66 10.75
N ILE A 48 12.79 -12.49 9.71
CA ILE A 48 11.77 -12.74 8.68
C ILE A 48 10.54 -13.45 9.28
N GLU A 49 10.75 -14.42 10.16
CA GLU A 49 9.65 -15.11 10.86
C GLU A 49 8.83 -14.12 11.70
N ALA A 50 9.48 -13.30 12.53
CA ALA A 50 8.79 -12.28 13.31
C ALA A 50 8.01 -11.29 12.43
N PHE A 51 8.63 -10.81 11.35
CA PHE A 51 7.99 -9.94 10.37
C PHE A 51 6.72 -10.55 9.78
N THR A 52 6.83 -11.78 9.27
CA THR A 52 5.69 -12.47 8.64
C THR A 52 4.62 -12.87 9.65
N SER A 53 5.00 -13.30 10.84
CA SER A 53 4.08 -13.62 11.93
C SER A 53 3.28 -12.39 12.33
N GLU A 54 3.93 -11.24 12.52
CA GLU A 54 3.25 -10.00 12.89
C GLU A 54 2.25 -9.54 11.82
N ILE A 55 2.62 -9.65 10.53
CA ILE A 55 1.69 -9.37 9.41
C ILE A 55 0.48 -10.32 9.46
N GLY A 56 0.69 -11.61 9.72
CA GLY A 56 -0.38 -12.60 9.81
C GLY A 56 -1.32 -12.32 10.97
N THR A 57 -0.78 -12.04 12.15
CA THR A 57 -1.55 -11.66 13.33
C THR A 57 -2.36 -10.39 13.07
N ALA A 58 -1.74 -9.35 12.49
CA ALA A 58 -2.43 -8.11 12.16
C ALA A 58 -3.56 -8.32 11.14
N HIS A 59 -3.33 -9.18 10.13
CA HIS A 59 -4.36 -9.55 9.17
C HIS A 59 -5.55 -10.24 9.85
N ASP A 60 -5.29 -11.24 10.69
CA ASP A 60 -6.33 -12.00 11.39
C ASP A 60 -7.13 -11.12 12.36
N GLU A 61 -6.46 -10.23 13.09
CA GLU A 61 -7.10 -9.23 13.97
C GLU A 61 -8.01 -8.29 13.18
N LEU A 62 -7.54 -7.75 12.07
CA LEU A 62 -8.32 -6.84 11.24
C LEU A 62 -9.49 -7.56 10.56
N ALA A 63 -9.28 -8.80 10.10
CA ALA A 63 -10.32 -9.62 9.45
C ALA A 63 -11.41 -10.05 10.44
N SER A 64 -11.03 -10.38 11.67
CA SER A 64 -11.95 -10.78 12.75
C SER A 64 -12.58 -9.60 13.49
N SER A 65 -12.08 -8.37 13.30
CA SER A 65 -12.66 -7.18 13.95
C SER A 65 -14.13 -7.02 13.55
N ALA A 66 -15.02 -7.14 14.53
CA ALA A 66 -16.44 -6.87 14.34
C ALA A 66 -16.61 -5.40 13.89
N GLN A 67 -17.66 -5.13 13.13
CA GLN A 67 -18.07 -3.78 12.74
C GLN A 67 -18.25 -2.96 14.03
N GLN A 68 -17.22 -2.21 14.44
CA GLN A 68 -17.31 -1.33 15.60
C GLN A 68 -18.14 -0.12 15.17
N ASP A 69 -19.46 -0.28 15.18
CA ASP A 69 -20.38 0.84 15.23
C ASP A 69 -20.06 1.57 16.55
N GLY A 70 -19.30 2.65 16.42
CA GLY A 70 -18.57 3.25 17.51
C GLY A 70 -19.50 3.77 18.60
N PHE A 71 -19.44 3.17 19.79
CA PHE A 71 -19.79 3.81 21.08
C PHE A 71 -19.35 2.93 22.28
N GLY A 72 -18.20 2.24 22.19
CA GLY A 72 -17.73 1.31 23.23
C GLY A 72 -16.51 1.75 24.06
N GLN A 73 -15.83 2.84 23.72
CA GLN A 73 -14.53 3.20 24.33
C GLN A 73 -14.57 4.54 25.08
N THR A 74 -15.41 4.66 26.11
CA THR A 74 -15.39 5.83 27.00
C THR A 74 -15.07 5.49 28.47
N ALA A 75 -14.95 4.21 28.83
CA ALA A 75 -14.72 3.80 30.23
C ALA A 75 -13.25 3.88 30.71
N GLY A 76 -12.35 4.55 29.98
CA GLY A 76 -10.92 4.66 30.33
C GLY A 76 -10.30 6.06 30.22
N LEU A 77 -11.09 7.09 29.89
CA LEU A 77 -10.60 8.41 29.51
C LEU A 77 -10.10 9.29 30.69
N THR A 78 -10.15 8.79 31.93
CA THR A 78 -9.65 9.50 33.12
C THR A 78 -8.32 8.97 33.66
N ALA A 79 -7.74 7.94 33.04
CA ALA A 79 -6.45 7.38 33.45
C ALA A 79 -5.37 7.61 32.38
N SER A 80 -5.00 8.87 32.14
CA SER A 80 -3.85 9.22 31.29
C SER A 80 -2.56 8.68 31.88
N ARG A 81 -2.19 7.47 31.50
CA ARG A 81 -0.82 6.97 31.60
C ARG A 81 -0.02 7.58 30.47
N ILE A 82 0.68 8.68 30.75
CA ILE A 82 1.73 9.19 29.86
C ILE A 82 2.90 8.23 29.99
N THR A 83 3.01 7.29 29.06
CA THR A 83 4.20 6.44 28.94
C THR A 83 5.26 7.27 28.21
N LEU A 84 6.40 7.48 28.87
CA LEU A 84 7.57 8.09 28.24
C LEU A 84 8.14 7.09 27.23
N VAL A 85 7.87 7.32 25.94
CA VAL A 85 8.47 6.57 24.83
C VAL A 85 9.94 6.98 24.75
N GLY A 86 10.85 6.01 24.60
CA GLY A 86 12.27 6.29 24.41
C GLY A 86 12.51 7.04 23.11
N ASN A 87 13.53 7.91 23.05
CA ASN A 87 13.81 8.71 21.85
C ASN A 87 13.95 7.84 20.58
N ASP A 88 14.61 6.70 20.69
CA ASP A 88 14.81 5.76 19.59
C ASP A 88 13.49 5.16 19.08
N GLU A 89 12.56 4.84 19.97
CA GLU A 89 11.25 4.29 19.60
C GLU A 89 10.40 5.36 18.90
N LEU A 90 10.46 6.61 19.35
CA LEU A 90 9.79 7.72 18.68
C LEU A 90 10.35 7.97 17.27
N ASP A 91 11.66 7.92 17.10
CA ASP A 91 12.30 8.12 15.79
C ASP A 91 11.91 7.01 14.80
N LEU A 92 11.83 5.76 15.28
CA LEU A 92 11.31 4.64 14.49
C LEU A 92 9.82 4.81 14.15
N GLU A 93 9.01 5.29 15.10
CA GLU A 93 7.57 5.56 14.87
C GLU A 93 7.37 6.57 13.74
N ILE A 94 8.09 7.69 13.80
CA ILE A 94 8.04 8.74 12.79
C ILE A 94 8.49 8.17 11.43
N ARG A 95 9.61 7.45 11.40
CA ARG A 95 10.14 6.89 10.15
C ARG A 95 9.18 5.89 9.50
N ILE A 96 8.56 5.01 10.27
CA ILE A 96 7.59 4.03 9.78
C ILE A 96 6.31 4.72 9.30
N ALA A 97 5.84 5.74 10.02
CA ALA A 97 4.70 6.56 9.58
C ALA A 97 4.98 7.28 8.24
N ASP A 98 6.20 7.79 8.05
CA ASP A 98 6.62 8.39 6.79
C ASP A 98 6.64 7.38 5.63
N ILE A 99 7.12 6.15 5.88
CA ILE A 99 7.04 5.06 4.88
C ILE A 99 5.58 4.81 4.51
N ALA A 100 4.70 4.64 5.49
CA ALA A 100 3.28 4.39 5.25
C ALA A 100 2.64 5.51 4.40
N ASN A 101 2.95 6.77 4.70
CA ASN A 101 2.47 7.92 3.92
C ASN A 101 2.98 7.89 2.48
N ARG A 102 4.27 7.56 2.27
CA ARG A 102 4.87 7.48 0.93
C ARG A 102 4.34 6.30 0.12
N LEU A 103 4.07 5.16 0.76
CA LEU A 103 3.41 4.02 0.11
C LEU A 103 1.98 4.38 -0.28
N LYS A 104 1.25 5.07 0.60
CA LYS A 104 -0.12 5.54 0.32
C LYS A 104 -0.19 6.52 -0.84
N SER A 105 0.85 7.33 -1.04
CA SER A 105 0.96 8.28 -2.15
C SER A 105 1.47 7.66 -3.47
N ASN A 106 1.77 6.37 -3.50
CA ASN A 106 2.20 5.70 -4.73
C ASN A 106 0.97 5.25 -5.54
N ASP A 107 0.68 5.98 -6.62
CA ASP A 107 -0.48 5.74 -7.48
C ASP A 107 -0.49 4.36 -8.16
N ARG A 108 0.66 3.66 -8.22
CA ARG A 108 0.73 2.29 -8.76
C ARG A 108 0.20 1.26 -7.77
N ILE A 109 0.09 1.59 -6.48
CA ILE A 109 -0.42 0.70 -5.44
C ILE A 109 -1.96 0.82 -5.43
N GLU A 110 -2.63 -0.07 -6.16
CA GLU A 110 -4.10 -0.09 -6.26
C GLU A 110 -4.79 -0.76 -5.04
N SER A 111 -4.38 -0.42 -3.82
CA SER A 111 -4.89 -1.05 -2.58
C SER A 111 -6.41 -0.91 -2.41
N TRP A 112 -7.01 0.13 -2.98
CA TRP A 112 -8.46 0.37 -2.97
C TRP A 112 -9.26 -0.74 -3.65
N ARG A 113 -8.71 -1.42 -4.68
CA ARG A 113 -9.41 -2.51 -5.40
C ARG A 113 -9.57 -3.73 -4.51
N VAL A 114 -8.47 -4.08 -3.83
CA VAL A 114 -8.44 -5.15 -2.83
C VAL A 114 -9.36 -4.81 -1.65
N GLN A 115 -9.36 -3.55 -1.18
CA GLN A 115 -10.25 -3.09 -0.12
C GLN A 115 -11.73 -3.33 -0.47
N LEU A 116 -12.18 -2.96 -1.68
CA LEU A 116 -13.59 -3.15 -2.07
C LEU A 116 -14.00 -4.63 -2.08
N ARG A 117 -13.11 -5.53 -2.52
CA ARG A 117 -13.38 -6.97 -2.49
C ARG A 117 -13.37 -7.52 -1.06
N TYR A 118 -12.49 -7.02 -0.19
CA TYR A 118 -12.49 -7.36 1.23
C TYR A 118 -13.74 -6.85 1.96
N MET A 119 -14.27 -5.68 1.61
CA MET A 119 -15.53 -5.17 2.14
C MET A 119 -16.70 -6.11 1.80
N ALA A 120 -16.71 -6.70 0.61
CA ALA A 120 -17.71 -7.69 0.21
C ALA A 120 -17.50 -9.02 0.94
N LEU A 121 -16.26 -9.53 0.96
CA LEU A 121 -15.89 -10.79 1.61
C LEU A 121 -16.20 -10.80 3.11
N LEU A 122 -15.88 -9.71 3.80
CA LEU A 122 -16.12 -9.54 5.24
C LEU A 122 -17.51 -9.00 5.55
N GLN A 123 -18.33 -8.66 4.54
CA GLN A 123 -19.65 -8.04 4.69
C GLN A 123 -19.60 -6.72 5.49
N ARG A 124 -18.55 -5.92 5.29
CA ARG A 124 -18.28 -4.65 5.99
C ARG A 124 -18.29 -3.47 5.00
N PRO A 125 -19.47 -2.97 4.58
CA PRO A 125 -19.58 -1.90 3.58
C PRO A 125 -19.09 -0.53 4.05
N LYS A 126 -18.75 -0.36 5.33
CA LYS A 126 -18.22 0.88 5.92
C LYS A 126 -16.78 0.74 6.44
N MET A 127 -16.05 -0.30 6.03
CA MET A 127 -14.67 -0.54 6.46
C MET A 127 -13.75 0.60 6.00
N ALA A 128 -13.04 1.23 6.95
CA ALA A 128 -12.05 2.25 6.62
C ALA A 128 -10.80 1.61 5.98
N ALA A 129 -9.92 2.44 5.41
CA ALA A 129 -8.72 1.94 4.74
C ALA A 129 -7.70 1.34 5.74
N GLU A 130 -7.68 1.89 6.95
CA GLU A 130 -6.91 1.44 8.11
C GLU A 130 -7.42 0.10 8.67
N ASP A 131 -8.70 -0.23 8.48
CA ASP A 131 -9.29 -1.48 8.93
C ASP A 131 -9.10 -2.62 7.92
N ASN A 132 -8.48 -2.35 6.77
CA ASN A 132 -8.29 -3.33 5.71
C ASN A 132 -7.19 -4.35 6.13
N PRO A 133 -7.50 -5.67 6.20
CA PRO A 133 -6.50 -6.69 6.53
C PRO A 133 -5.34 -6.79 5.55
N LEU A 134 -5.50 -6.29 4.32
CA LEU A 134 -4.43 -6.16 3.32
C LEU A 134 -4.02 -4.70 3.11
N GLY A 135 -4.29 -3.84 4.09
CA GLY A 135 -3.91 -2.44 4.09
C GLY A 135 -2.43 -2.23 4.45
N LEU A 136 -2.07 -0.98 4.72
CA LEU A 136 -0.71 -0.63 5.14
C LEU A 136 -0.46 -0.94 6.63
N GLU A 137 -1.51 -1.07 7.44
CA GLU A 137 -1.38 -1.32 8.88
C GLU A 137 -0.59 -2.60 9.21
N PRO A 138 -0.91 -3.78 8.62
CA PRO A 138 -0.07 -4.97 8.79
C PRO A 138 1.40 -4.77 8.38
N ILE A 139 1.65 -3.98 7.33
CA ILE A 139 3.02 -3.68 6.87
C ILE A 139 3.75 -2.86 7.93
N CYS A 140 3.11 -1.81 8.46
CA CYS A 140 3.68 -0.98 9.54
C CYS A 140 4.03 -1.80 10.77
N ARG A 141 3.14 -2.71 11.22
CA ARG A 141 3.41 -3.60 12.34
C ARG A 141 4.55 -4.56 12.05
N GLY A 142 4.61 -5.11 10.83
CA GLY A 142 5.75 -5.91 10.37
C GLY A 142 7.07 -5.13 10.44
N LEU A 143 7.12 -3.89 9.94
CA LEU A 143 8.33 -3.06 10.01
C LEU A 143 8.80 -2.86 11.47
N TRP A 144 7.86 -2.68 12.39
CA TRP A 144 8.15 -2.66 13.82
C TRP A 144 8.74 -3.96 14.34
N ALA A 145 8.18 -5.11 13.95
CA ALA A 145 8.71 -6.42 14.32
C ALA A 145 10.15 -6.60 13.83
N ILE A 146 10.47 -6.13 12.61
CA ILE A 146 11.84 -6.13 12.09
C ILE A 146 12.77 -5.33 13.01
N CYS A 147 12.41 -4.09 13.34
CA CYS A 147 13.25 -3.21 14.16
C CYS A 147 13.47 -3.75 15.58
N ARG A 148 12.47 -4.43 16.15
CA ARG A 148 12.54 -5.05 17.48
C ARG A 148 13.41 -6.31 17.50
N GLU A 149 13.30 -7.14 16.48
CA GLU A 149 13.97 -8.46 16.44
C GLU A 149 15.35 -8.44 15.79
N SER A 150 15.72 -7.37 15.08
CA SER A 150 17.00 -7.25 14.39
C SER A 150 18.20 -7.17 15.34
N GLY A 151 18.02 -6.68 16.56
CA GLY A 151 19.11 -6.39 17.50
C GLY A 151 20.03 -5.24 17.03
N ASN A 152 19.60 -4.47 16.03
CA ASN A 152 20.33 -3.36 15.45
C ASN A 152 20.32 -2.12 16.36
N SER A 153 21.30 -1.23 16.16
CA SER A 153 21.21 0.14 16.67
C SER A 153 20.12 0.94 15.92
N LEU A 154 19.74 2.11 16.47
CA LEU A 154 18.79 3.02 15.83
C LEU A 154 19.22 3.36 14.39
N ASP A 155 20.45 3.83 14.18
CA ASP A 155 20.96 4.19 12.85
C ASP A 155 20.89 3.02 11.85
N GLN A 156 21.26 1.81 12.30
CA GLN A 156 21.19 0.60 11.48
C GLN A 156 19.75 0.25 11.09
N ASN A 157 18.78 0.43 12.01
CA ASN A 157 17.37 0.25 11.72
C ASN A 157 16.84 1.33 10.76
N LEU A 158 17.25 2.59 10.90
CA LEU A 158 16.87 3.66 9.97
C LEU A 158 17.39 3.39 8.56
N ASP A 159 18.64 2.97 8.40
CA ASP A 159 19.22 2.56 7.12
C ASP A 159 18.50 1.36 6.51
N LEU A 160 18.12 0.38 7.34
CA LEU A 160 17.34 -0.77 6.90
C LEU A 160 15.95 -0.35 6.41
N LEU A 161 15.29 0.57 7.12
CA LEU A 161 13.99 1.11 6.75
C LEU A 161 14.03 1.90 5.44
N VAL A 162 15.15 2.56 5.11
CA VAL A 162 15.36 3.17 3.78
C VAL A 162 15.35 2.12 2.68
N ARG A 163 16.13 1.03 2.81
CA ARG A 163 16.16 -0.05 1.82
C ARG A 163 14.81 -0.74 1.67
N LEU A 164 14.13 -1.02 2.79
CA LEU A 164 12.79 -1.60 2.79
C LEU A 164 11.78 -0.70 2.08
N GLU A 165 11.83 0.61 2.31
CA GLU A 165 10.94 1.54 1.61
C GLU A 165 11.13 1.46 0.10
N GLU A 166 12.38 1.50 -0.39
CA GLU A 166 12.69 1.44 -1.82
C GLU A 166 12.13 0.16 -2.47
N ASP A 167 12.35 -1.01 -1.85
CA ASP A 167 11.84 -2.28 -2.36
C ASP A 167 10.32 -2.39 -2.27
N LEU A 168 9.71 -1.90 -1.17
CA LEU A 168 8.25 -1.86 -1.01
C LEU A 168 7.61 -0.97 -2.09
N GLN A 169 8.15 0.23 -2.32
CA GLN A 169 7.67 1.15 -3.36
C GLN A 169 7.76 0.52 -4.76
N ALA A 170 8.82 -0.22 -5.03
CA ALA A 170 9.04 -0.85 -6.32
C ALA A 170 8.08 -2.02 -6.57
N ARG A 171 7.80 -2.84 -5.55
CA ARG A 171 7.22 -4.18 -5.70
C ARG A 171 5.80 -4.34 -5.17
N LEU A 172 5.36 -3.52 -4.22
CA LEU A 172 3.97 -3.58 -3.73
C LEU A 172 2.91 -3.47 -4.84
N PRO A 173 3.08 -2.66 -5.91
CA PRO A 173 2.11 -2.63 -7.01
C PRO A 173 1.81 -4.04 -7.59
N ASP A 174 2.85 -4.85 -7.76
CA ASP A 174 2.71 -6.21 -8.30
C ASP A 174 2.03 -7.13 -7.28
N VAL A 175 2.38 -7.00 -5.99
CA VAL A 175 1.73 -7.75 -4.89
C VAL A 175 0.23 -7.48 -4.85
N TYR A 176 -0.19 -6.21 -4.92
CA TYR A 176 -1.61 -5.86 -4.94
C TYR A 176 -2.32 -6.30 -6.22
N THR A 177 -1.61 -6.36 -7.35
CA THR A 177 -2.13 -6.93 -8.60
C THR A 177 -2.39 -8.44 -8.46
N GLU A 178 -1.44 -9.18 -7.88
CA GLU A 178 -1.57 -10.61 -7.59
C GLU A 178 -2.71 -10.90 -6.60
N LEU A 179 -2.80 -10.12 -5.51
CA LEU A 179 -3.87 -10.25 -4.52
C LEU A 179 -5.26 -10.00 -5.14
N ASN A 180 -5.39 -8.98 -5.98
CA ASN A 180 -6.65 -8.73 -6.68
C ASN A 180 -6.99 -9.88 -7.64
N GLY A 181 -6.00 -10.41 -8.37
CA GLY A 181 -6.19 -11.57 -9.25
C GLY A 181 -6.61 -12.84 -8.49
N LEU A 182 -6.05 -13.06 -7.29
CA LEU A 182 -6.44 -14.17 -6.42
C LEU A 182 -7.91 -14.02 -5.99
N LEU A 183 -8.31 -12.86 -5.49
CA LEU A 183 -9.70 -12.58 -5.11
C LEU A 183 -10.69 -12.74 -6.28
N GLU A 184 -10.28 -12.33 -7.48
CA GLU A 184 -11.06 -12.55 -8.71
C GLU A 184 -11.21 -14.03 -9.06
N SER A 185 -10.15 -14.83 -8.89
CA SER A 185 -10.21 -16.28 -9.13
C SER A 185 -11.19 -16.99 -8.19
N HIS A 186 -11.36 -16.47 -6.96
CA HIS A 186 -12.36 -16.92 -5.99
C HIS A 186 -13.74 -16.26 -6.18
N ARG A 187 -13.95 -15.48 -7.25
CA ARG A 187 -15.22 -14.82 -7.58
C ARG A 187 -15.73 -13.85 -6.50
N VAL A 188 -14.83 -13.24 -5.75
CA VAL A 188 -15.18 -12.22 -4.75
C VAL A 188 -15.42 -10.91 -5.47
N GLU A 189 -16.69 -10.56 -5.75
CA GLU A 189 -17.04 -9.30 -6.41
C GLU A 189 -16.70 -8.05 -5.56
N PRO A 190 -16.36 -6.91 -6.17
CA PRO A 190 -16.07 -5.70 -5.42
C PRO A 190 -17.36 -5.13 -4.81
N ALA A 191 -17.28 -4.62 -3.58
CA ALA A 191 -18.41 -3.94 -2.96
C ALA A 191 -18.86 -2.75 -3.83
N PRO A 192 -20.17 -2.53 -4.00
CA PRO A 192 -20.68 -1.42 -4.81
C PRO A 192 -20.28 -0.09 -4.17
N VAL A 193 -19.59 0.76 -4.94
CA VAL A 193 -19.29 2.13 -4.52
C VAL A 193 -20.60 2.91 -4.49
N GLN A 194 -21.08 3.24 -3.30
CA GLN A 194 -22.25 4.10 -3.13
C GLN A 194 -21.88 5.54 -3.56
N VAL A 195 -22.02 5.83 -4.85
CA VAL A 195 -21.94 7.21 -5.35
C VAL A 195 -23.22 7.91 -4.90
N ILE A 196 -23.13 8.68 -3.83
CA ILE A 196 -24.22 9.58 -3.42
C ILE A 196 -24.34 10.63 -4.52
N HIS A 197 -25.21 10.39 -5.50
CA HIS A 197 -25.75 11.46 -6.32
C HIS A 197 -26.57 12.34 -5.39
N GLN A 198 -26.01 13.48 -4.99
CA GLN A 198 -26.82 14.57 -4.47
C GLN A 198 -27.75 15.00 -5.59
N GLY A 199 -28.93 14.38 -5.62
CA GLY A 199 -30.01 14.80 -6.49
C GLY A 199 -30.29 16.26 -6.19
N SER A 200 -30.08 17.12 -7.20
CA SER A 200 -30.55 18.49 -7.18
C SER A 200 -32.08 18.46 -7.18
N SER A 201 -32.68 18.29 -6.01
CA SER A 201 -34.08 18.62 -5.79
C SER A 201 -34.17 20.14 -5.63
N SER A 202 -34.57 20.79 -6.71
CA SER A 202 -35.08 22.16 -6.65
C SER A 202 -36.32 22.18 -5.75
N GLY A 203 -36.30 22.94 -4.65
CA GLY A 203 -37.52 23.30 -3.94
C GLY A 203 -37.33 23.60 -2.47
N GLY A 204 -37.56 24.87 -2.09
CA GLY A 204 -38.00 25.24 -0.74
C GLY A 204 -36.90 25.71 0.20
N GLY A 205 -36.86 27.02 0.45
CA GLY A 205 -35.88 27.67 1.29
C GLY A 205 -36.08 27.45 2.79
N GLY A 206 -35.07 27.86 3.56
CA GLY A 206 -35.18 28.10 5.00
C GLY A 206 -33.93 27.76 5.80
N GLY A 207 -33.15 28.78 6.15
CA GLY A 207 -32.38 28.79 7.41
C GLY A 207 -30.94 28.29 7.34
N TRP A 208 -29.99 29.23 7.27
CA TRP A 208 -28.63 28.99 7.75
C TRP A 208 -28.66 29.03 9.29
N VAL A 209 -28.27 27.94 9.93
CA VAL A 209 -27.86 27.96 11.33
C VAL A 209 -26.37 27.63 11.37
N VAL A 210 -25.57 28.66 11.57
CA VAL A 210 -24.20 28.54 12.07
C VAL A 210 -24.30 28.59 13.60
N VAL A 211 -23.99 27.48 14.27
CA VAL A 211 -23.49 27.52 15.64
C VAL A 211 -22.14 26.83 15.63
N GLY A 212 -21.10 27.65 15.69
CA GLY A 212 -19.73 27.24 15.94
C GLY A 212 -19.37 27.38 17.41
N GLY A 213 -18.33 26.64 17.81
CA GLY A 213 -17.62 26.76 19.08
C GLY A 213 -17.82 25.52 19.95
N GLY A 214 -16.79 24.78 20.36
CA GLY A 214 -15.35 24.96 20.27
C GLY A 214 -14.65 23.99 21.23
N ALA A 215 -13.32 24.03 21.20
CA ALA A 215 -12.35 23.47 22.16
C ALA A 215 -11.88 22.00 21.97
N GLY A 216 -10.58 21.89 21.63
CA GLY A 216 -9.64 21.02 22.34
C GLY A 216 -9.36 19.64 21.74
N PRO A 217 -8.09 19.29 21.42
CA PRO A 217 -7.73 17.99 20.88
C PRO A 217 -7.64 16.93 22.00
N VAL A 218 -8.23 15.76 21.79
CA VAL A 218 -8.06 14.58 22.66
C VAL A 218 -7.11 13.59 22.00
N ALA A 219 -5.96 13.37 22.66
CA ALA A 219 -5.04 12.29 22.34
C ALA A 219 -5.66 10.97 22.80
N ALA A 220 -5.82 10.04 21.85
CA ALA A 220 -6.00 8.63 22.11
C ALA A 220 -4.86 7.94 21.35
N PHE A 221 -4.13 7.05 22.02
CA PHE A 221 -3.19 6.14 21.36
C PHE A 221 -3.98 5.29 20.36
N GLY A 222 -3.63 5.47 19.10
CA GLY A 222 -4.48 5.18 17.95
C GLY A 222 -4.17 6.28 16.95
N TRP A 223 -3.63 5.89 15.81
CA TRP A 223 -3.16 6.80 14.76
C TRP A 223 -4.13 7.97 14.56
N ARG A 224 -3.81 9.15 15.13
CA ARG A 224 -4.54 10.40 14.96
C ARG A 224 -3.65 11.41 14.24
N ARG A 225 -3.92 11.53 12.95
CA ARG A 225 -4.15 12.78 12.21
C ARG A 225 -3.38 14.03 12.68
N PHE A 226 -2.31 14.36 11.96
CA PHE A 226 -1.83 15.73 11.80
C PHE A 226 -1.80 16.10 10.32
N GLY A 227 -2.20 17.35 10.00
CA GLY A 227 -1.96 17.98 8.70
C GLY A 227 -3.16 18.12 7.75
N ARG A 228 -4.06 19.08 8.04
CA ARG A 228 -4.88 19.73 7.00
C ARG A 228 -3.96 20.48 6.03
N GLY A 229 -3.87 20.01 4.80
CA GLY A 229 -3.44 20.79 3.62
C GLY A 229 -4.62 20.88 2.65
N GLY A 230 -4.95 22.09 2.20
CA GLY A 230 -6.23 22.42 1.55
C GLY A 230 -6.56 21.63 0.28
N CYS A 231 -7.86 21.37 0.11
CA CYS A 231 -8.45 20.91 -1.14
C CYS A 231 -8.30 21.98 -2.23
N GLY A 232 -7.44 21.71 -3.19
CA GLY A 232 -7.46 22.37 -4.49
C GLY A 232 -8.76 22.03 -5.23
N ARG A 233 -9.51 23.08 -5.53
CA ARG A 233 -10.78 23.09 -6.24
C ARG A 233 -10.59 22.68 -7.71
N TRP A 234 -11.05 21.50 -8.11
CA TRP A 234 -11.11 21.12 -9.52
C TRP A 234 -12.45 21.56 -10.12
N LYS A 235 -12.42 22.60 -10.96
CA LYS A 235 -13.52 22.91 -11.88
C LYS A 235 -13.27 22.17 -13.20
N PHE A 236 -14.12 21.20 -13.53
CA PHE A 236 -14.23 20.69 -14.90
C PHE A 236 -15.06 21.68 -15.73
N GLY A 237 -14.37 22.51 -16.51
CA GLY A 237 -14.95 23.28 -17.62
C GLY A 237 -14.35 22.75 -18.92
N GLY A 238 -15.19 22.16 -19.78
CA GLY A 238 -14.74 21.54 -21.01
C GLY A 238 -14.13 22.51 -22.02
N ARG A 239 -13.12 22.02 -22.74
CA ARG A 239 -13.07 21.97 -24.22
C ARG A 239 -11.79 21.26 -24.65
N ARG A 240 -11.96 20.22 -25.45
CA ARG A 240 -10.90 19.52 -26.18
C ARG A 240 -10.11 20.53 -27.02
N ARG A 241 -8.78 20.49 -26.98
CA ARG A 241 -7.92 20.45 -28.19
C ARG A 241 -6.63 19.70 -27.87
N THR A 242 -6.32 18.78 -28.76
CA THR A 242 -5.12 17.96 -28.87
C THR A 242 -3.87 18.81 -29.07
N ALA A 243 -2.78 18.53 -28.35
CA ALA A 243 -1.42 18.73 -28.83
C ALA A 243 -0.48 17.73 -28.17
N ARG A 244 0.15 16.93 -29.02
CA ARG A 244 1.10 15.86 -28.71
C ARG A 244 2.49 16.50 -28.70
N ILE A 245 3.19 16.52 -27.56
CA ILE A 245 4.61 16.85 -27.50
C ILE A 245 5.31 15.83 -26.61
N LYS A 246 6.13 14.98 -27.24
CA LYS A 246 7.17 14.19 -26.57
C LYS A 246 8.32 15.14 -26.22
N CYS A 247 8.74 15.17 -24.96
CA CYS A 247 10.06 15.65 -24.58
C CYS A 247 10.66 14.73 -23.51
N THR A 248 11.51 13.83 -23.98
CA THR A 248 12.62 13.26 -23.23
C THR A 248 13.70 14.31 -23.04
N ARG A 249 14.20 14.52 -21.81
CA ARG A 249 15.64 14.61 -21.52
C ARG A 249 15.93 14.82 -20.04
N ASP A 250 16.56 13.82 -19.46
CA ASP A 250 17.90 13.85 -18.85
C ASP A 250 18.39 15.14 -18.19
N ILE A 251 18.65 14.97 -16.90
CA ILE A 251 19.48 15.76 -16.02
C ILE A 251 20.95 15.53 -16.39
N ALA A 252 21.71 16.60 -16.64
CA ALA A 252 23.14 16.65 -16.34
C ALA A 252 23.59 18.10 -16.19
N ALA A 253 24.27 18.36 -15.08
CA ALA A 253 24.85 19.63 -14.68
C ALA A 253 26.11 19.97 -15.49
N GLY A 254 26.40 21.28 -15.56
CA GLY A 254 27.78 21.77 -15.53
C GLY A 254 28.40 22.23 -16.87
N HIS A 255 28.65 23.53 -16.94
CA HIS A 255 29.65 24.23 -17.77
C HIS A 255 29.33 24.45 -19.27
N ALA A 256 29.25 25.75 -19.61
CA ALA A 256 29.18 26.31 -20.96
C ALA A 256 30.59 26.67 -21.49
N PRO A 257 30.75 27.28 -22.69
CA PRO A 257 30.60 26.62 -23.99
C PRO A 257 31.84 26.84 -24.90
N ALA A 258 32.06 25.98 -25.90
CA ALA A 258 32.92 26.29 -27.04
C ALA A 258 32.27 25.85 -28.34
N VAL A 259 31.77 26.83 -29.07
CA VAL A 259 31.24 26.71 -30.42
C VAL A 259 32.40 26.52 -31.40
N ARG A 260 32.39 25.42 -32.16
CA ARG A 260 33.10 25.37 -33.45
C ARG A 260 32.39 24.45 -34.43
N CYS A 261 31.59 25.07 -35.30
CA CYS A 261 31.14 24.49 -36.56
C CYS A 261 32.36 24.23 -37.47
N ARG A 262 32.57 22.98 -37.91
CA ARG A 262 33.18 22.69 -39.21
C ARG A 262 32.54 21.45 -39.83
N ARG A 263 31.79 21.69 -40.90
CA ARG A 263 31.41 20.70 -41.91
C ARG A 263 32.67 20.28 -42.66
N HIS A 264 32.91 18.98 -42.84
CA HIS A 264 33.64 18.44 -43.99
C HIS A 264 33.33 16.94 -44.16
N PHE A 265 32.60 16.62 -45.22
CA PHE A 265 32.69 15.35 -45.95
C PHE A 265 33.84 15.50 -46.96
N PRO A 266 34.58 14.43 -47.27
CA PRO A 266 34.29 13.70 -48.51
C PRO A 266 34.47 12.17 -48.45
N CYS A 267 33.80 11.49 -49.40
CA CYS A 267 34.15 10.31 -50.23
C CYS A 267 35.45 9.53 -49.94
N ARG A 268 35.65 8.23 -50.22
CA ARG A 268 34.97 7.16 -51.00
C ARG A 268 35.75 5.85 -50.74
N VAL A 269 35.02 4.74 -50.61
CA VAL A 269 35.19 3.44 -51.34
C VAL A 269 36.47 2.58 -51.21
N SER A 270 36.22 1.36 -50.73
CA SER A 270 36.80 0.02 -51.00
C SER A 270 38.26 -0.28 -50.67
N GLU A 271 38.49 -1.29 -49.82
CA GLU A 271 39.38 -2.41 -50.18
C GLU A 271 39.10 -3.71 -49.40
N ARG A 272 38.71 -4.73 -50.17
CA ARG A 272 38.89 -6.18 -50.05
C ARG A 272 39.24 -6.82 -48.70
N GLN A 273 38.30 -7.67 -48.26
CA GLN A 273 38.58 -8.85 -47.45
C GLN A 273 39.58 -9.79 -48.14
N ARG A 274 40.66 -10.16 -47.43
CA ARG A 274 41.44 -11.38 -47.63
C ARG A 274 41.58 -12.05 -46.26
N GLN A 275 40.88 -13.15 -46.06
CA GLN A 275 41.20 -14.12 -45.00
C GLN A 275 41.97 -15.32 -45.60
N PRO A 276 42.92 -15.91 -44.86
CA PRO A 276 43.77 -16.97 -45.38
C PRO A 276 43.34 -18.39 -44.95
N ARG A 277 43.64 -19.34 -45.86
CA ARG A 277 44.31 -20.63 -45.64
C ARG A 277 43.59 -21.85 -45.04
N ARG A 278 43.86 -22.97 -45.76
CA ARG A 278 44.02 -24.40 -45.38
C ARG A 278 42.73 -25.24 -45.38
N GLN A 279 42.57 -26.15 -46.36
CA GLN A 279 43.17 -27.49 -46.54
C GLN A 279 42.52 -28.59 -45.67
N CYS A 280 41.73 -29.45 -46.33
CA CYS A 280 41.49 -30.90 -46.16
C CYS A 280 40.40 -31.23 -47.20
N GLY A 281 40.43 -32.27 -48.03
CA GLY A 281 41.22 -33.48 -48.15
C GLY A 281 40.31 -34.51 -48.85
N LYS A 282 40.92 -35.30 -49.76
CA LYS A 282 40.35 -36.34 -50.66
C LYS A 282 39.79 -35.85 -51.99
#